data_AF-A0A1R2B7R8-F1
#
_entry.id   AF-A0A1R2B7R8-F1
#
_cell.length_a   1.000
_cell.length_b   1.000
_cell.length_c   1.000
_cell.angle_alpha   90.00
_cell.angle_beta   90.00
_cell.angle_gamma   90.00
#
_symmetry.space_group_name_H-M   'P 1'
#
loop_
_entity.id
_entity.type
_entity.pdbx_description
1 polymer ?
#
loop_
_entity_poly.entity_id
_entity_poly.type
_entity_poly.pdbx_seq_one_letter_code
_entity_poly.pdbx_strand_id
1 'polypeptide(L)'
;MSEYSQNFEQEEVKIDSSFKKEDLDEEDHHLRISLELHSVKDLPDTYNLYCKFTYKLLGTRRTQPVLIRKLVENRIENAFQAQEFFMARSSLYPYLASTPLQIELWHSDKYSIDSQVGLVTLNMEEVLRAPLKKTSNSFLRVLDIWCDICNTESIGAMRIIIYLEDLGPKRNGAVLANAEKPEDYKAVWELELWKRAEETIWKSSLKAKEQEYIALLAINWQDQENKREASFQKLSADVSALEAKLRTKTLELLKREKNIIKLEEGKKLKINESVRVMALKEEEIQSSKSKINEILLKHRKDIKPLDTQLDQLKQEIQQSEENLRKLKRDQDFASVSKLKQDIDLTIKKNLDLKKSIDLFLVQKENLKSACENTRAEFLRILCEFEEEKKSWEEKEREKLINLEQEIDRIKAETLAFKISQEKDIRCSCSCAKITEFVRKEEESPEIRRLREEIDSLIGSGMYDEDDPIIQELGRQIKMIRTV
;
A
#
# COMPACT_ATOMS: atom_id res chain seq x y z
N MET A 1 -44.51 100.41 -24.68
CA MET A 1 -45.68 100.51 -23.79
C MET A 1 -45.41 99.58 -22.61
N SER A 2 -45.06 100.13 -21.45
CA SER A 2 -44.52 99.35 -20.33
C SER A 2 -44.58 100.17 -19.04
N GLU A 3 -45.69 100.06 -18.30
CA GLU A 3 -45.93 100.79 -17.04
C GLU A 3 -47.03 100.14 -16.16
N TYR A 4 -47.94 99.36 -16.75
CA TYR A 4 -49.20 98.89 -16.13
C TYR A 4 -49.11 97.73 -15.11
N SER A 5 -47.99 97.52 -14.41
CA SER A 5 -47.86 96.40 -13.45
C SER A 5 -46.84 96.62 -12.33
N GLN A 6 -46.83 97.80 -11.69
CA GLN A 6 -46.13 98.01 -10.40
C GLN A 6 -47.06 98.02 -9.18
N ASN A 7 -48.37 98.13 -9.38
CA ASN A 7 -49.32 98.45 -8.31
C ASN A 7 -49.65 97.28 -7.35
N PHE A 8 -49.25 96.04 -7.67
CA PHE A 8 -49.68 94.85 -6.88
C PHE A 8 -48.82 94.58 -5.62
N GLU A 9 -47.70 95.28 -5.40
CA GLU A 9 -46.81 95.03 -4.24
C GLU A 9 -46.23 96.32 -3.60
N GLN A 10 -46.80 97.52 -3.85
CA GLN A 10 -46.24 98.80 -3.33
C GLN A 10 -47.13 99.58 -2.34
N GLU A 11 -48.25 99.02 -1.86
CA GLU A 11 -49.09 99.69 -0.83
C GLU A 11 -48.73 99.38 0.62
N GLU A 12 -47.74 98.52 0.89
CA GLU A 12 -47.14 98.44 2.23
C GLU A 12 -46.01 99.47 2.41
N VAL A 13 -46.03 100.17 3.55
CA VAL A 13 -45.10 101.24 3.97
C VAL A 13 -45.33 102.61 3.30
N LYS A 14 -46.48 103.23 3.60
CA LYS A 14 -46.56 104.65 4.02
C LYS A 14 -47.83 104.96 4.83
N ILE A 15 -47.72 104.88 6.15
CA ILE A 15 -48.80 105.30 7.07
C ILE A 15 -48.63 106.80 7.36
N ASP A 16 -49.09 107.65 6.45
CA ASP A 16 -49.37 109.07 6.73
C ASP A 16 -50.85 109.20 7.10
N SER A 17 -51.13 109.74 8.29
CA SER A 17 -52.40 109.55 9.01
C SER A 17 -53.54 110.51 8.63
N SER A 18 -53.81 110.69 7.33
CA SER A 18 -54.92 111.56 6.90
C SER A 18 -55.51 111.29 5.49
N PHE A 19 -55.82 110.05 5.12
CA PHE A 19 -56.71 109.76 3.98
C PHE A 19 -57.86 108.82 4.36
N LYS A 20 -59.03 109.05 3.76
CA LYS A 20 -60.21 108.19 3.94
C LYS A 20 -60.08 106.94 3.08
N LYS A 21 -60.67 105.84 3.52
CA LYS A 21 -61.06 104.77 2.60
C LYS A 21 -62.14 105.31 1.67
N GLU A 22 -61.78 105.54 0.43
CA GLU A 22 -62.70 105.43 -0.70
C GLU A 22 -62.42 104.06 -1.33
N ASP A 23 -63.47 103.33 -1.70
CA ASP A 23 -63.34 101.97 -2.18
C ASP A 23 -62.73 101.97 -3.59
N LEU A 24 -61.44 101.65 -3.69
CA LEU A 24 -60.79 101.32 -4.95
C LEU A 24 -61.33 99.95 -5.40
N ASP A 25 -62.02 99.93 -6.54
CA ASP A 25 -62.41 98.69 -7.23
C ASP A 25 -61.14 97.89 -7.60
N GLU A 26 -60.78 96.88 -6.79
CA GLU A 26 -59.72 95.94 -7.15
C GLU A 26 -60.11 95.20 -8.43
N GLU A 27 -59.40 95.46 -9.53
CA GLU A 27 -59.63 94.75 -10.80
C GLU A 27 -59.43 93.23 -10.63
N ASP A 28 -60.29 92.43 -11.28
CA ASP A 28 -60.06 91.00 -11.45
C ASP A 28 -58.73 90.77 -12.20
N HIS A 29 -57.77 90.12 -11.56
CA HIS A 29 -56.60 89.58 -12.24
C HIS A 29 -56.95 88.22 -12.90
N HIS A 30 -56.36 87.96 -14.07
CA HIS A 30 -56.38 86.65 -14.72
C HIS A 30 -55.31 85.78 -14.07
N LEU A 31 -55.73 84.81 -13.27
CA LEU A 31 -54.85 83.97 -12.46
C LEU A 31 -54.86 82.54 -12.99
N ARG A 32 -53.71 81.85 -12.91
CA ARG A 32 -53.61 80.40 -13.10
C ARG A 32 -53.03 79.76 -11.86
N ILE A 33 -53.75 78.80 -11.29
CA ILE A 33 -53.22 77.92 -10.24
C ILE A 33 -52.98 76.53 -10.82
N SER A 34 -51.82 75.96 -10.50
CA SER A 34 -51.47 74.60 -10.90
C SER A 34 -50.91 73.79 -9.72
N LEU A 35 -51.20 72.50 -9.70
CA LEU A 35 -50.88 71.54 -8.65
C LEU A 35 -50.26 70.29 -9.28
N GLU A 36 -49.01 69.97 -8.95
CA GLU A 36 -48.37 68.68 -9.23
C GLU A 36 -48.28 67.86 -7.94
N LEU A 37 -48.95 66.70 -7.94
CA LEU A 37 -48.76 65.67 -6.92
C LEU A 37 -47.55 64.83 -7.33
N HIS A 38 -46.34 65.24 -6.93
CA HIS A 38 -45.10 64.76 -7.56
C HIS A 38 -44.74 63.33 -7.16
N SER A 39 -44.58 63.06 -5.87
CA SER A 39 -44.10 61.76 -5.36
C SER A 39 -44.56 61.47 -3.94
N VAL A 40 -44.56 60.19 -3.56
CA VAL A 40 -44.89 59.70 -2.22
C VAL A 40 -43.77 58.76 -1.75
N LYS A 41 -43.38 58.88 -0.47
CA LYS A 41 -42.31 58.10 0.15
C LYS A 41 -42.71 57.58 1.53
N ASP A 42 -41.88 56.67 2.05
CA ASP A 42 -41.89 56.17 3.43
C ASP A 42 -43.18 55.45 3.88
N LEU A 43 -44.08 55.11 2.95
CA LEU A 43 -45.31 54.35 3.23
C LEU A 43 -45.01 52.96 3.85
N PRO A 44 -45.83 52.51 4.81
CA PRO A 44 -45.58 51.29 5.58
C PRO A 44 -45.75 50.03 4.76
N ASP A 45 -46.54 50.04 3.67
CA ASP A 45 -46.80 48.89 2.81
C ASP A 45 -46.92 49.28 1.32
N THR A 46 -47.07 48.27 0.46
CA THR A 46 -47.20 48.45 -0.99
C THR A 46 -48.67 48.62 -1.36
N TYR A 47 -49.00 49.73 -2.04
CA TYR A 47 -50.38 50.09 -2.41
C TYR A 47 -50.47 50.37 -3.91
N ASN A 48 -51.52 49.88 -4.57
CA ASN A 48 -51.95 50.42 -5.85
C ASN A 48 -52.81 51.67 -5.58
N LEU A 49 -52.21 52.85 -5.63
CA LEU A 49 -52.71 54.07 -4.99
C LEU A 49 -53.15 55.12 -6.02
N TYR A 50 -54.32 55.72 -5.82
CA TYR A 50 -54.73 56.94 -6.52
C TYR A 50 -54.96 58.09 -5.52
N CYS A 51 -54.75 59.31 -5.97
CA CYS A 51 -55.05 60.53 -5.20
C CYS A 51 -56.38 61.12 -5.67
N LYS A 52 -57.15 61.68 -4.73
CA LYS A 52 -58.41 62.39 -4.98
C LYS A 52 -58.43 63.70 -4.19
N PHE A 53 -58.80 64.80 -4.84
CA PHE A 53 -58.99 66.09 -4.18
C PHE A 53 -60.15 66.87 -4.80
N THR A 54 -60.66 67.85 -4.05
CA THR A 54 -61.67 68.81 -4.49
C THR A 54 -61.33 70.18 -3.91
N TYR A 55 -61.09 71.17 -4.76
CA TYR A 55 -60.72 72.53 -4.33
C TYR A 55 -61.28 73.57 -5.30
N LYS A 56 -61.88 74.66 -4.79
CA LYS A 56 -62.70 75.58 -5.61
C LYS A 56 -61.95 76.15 -6.82
N LEU A 57 -60.64 76.40 -6.68
CA LEU A 57 -59.79 77.01 -7.71
C LEU A 57 -59.09 75.99 -8.63
N LEU A 58 -59.10 74.69 -8.30
CA LEU A 58 -58.43 73.61 -9.06
C LEU A 58 -59.42 72.55 -9.60
N GLY A 59 -60.68 72.62 -9.20
CA GLY A 59 -61.73 71.65 -9.49
C GLY A 59 -61.68 70.40 -8.61
N THR A 60 -62.41 69.37 -9.06
CA THR A 60 -62.38 68.01 -8.50
C THR A 60 -61.52 67.13 -9.40
N ARG A 61 -60.66 66.30 -8.82
CA ARG A 61 -59.82 65.37 -9.59
C ARG A 61 -59.59 64.04 -8.89
N ARG A 62 -59.44 62.99 -9.70
CA ARG A 62 -58.95 61.65 -9.33
C ARG A 62 -57.77 61.32 -10.27
N THR A 63 -56.64 60.85 -9.76
CA THR A 63 -55.54 60.32 -10.60
C THR A 63 -55.86 58.90 -11.07
N GLN A 64 -55.09 58.37 -12.01
CA GLN A 64 -55.05 56.92 -12.22
C GLN A 64 -54.37 56.24 -11.00
N PRO A 65 -54.70 54.97 -10.69
CA PRO A 65 -53.96 54.18 -9.71
C PRO A 65 -52.53 53.87 -10.20
N VAL A 66 -51.55 54.03 -9.30
CA VAL A 66 -50.12 53.76 -9.54
C VAL A 66 -49.61 52.81 -8.47
N LEU A 67 -48.76 51.83 -8.83
CA LEU A 67 -48.19 50.88 -7.87
C LEU A 67 -47.05 51.52 -7.06
N ILE A 68 -47.34 51.90 -5.82
CA ILE A 68 -46.41 52.49 -4.85
C ILE A 68 -45.78 51.39 -4.01
N ARG A 69 -44.44 51.28 -4.01
CA ARG A 69 -43.69 50.29 -3.23
C ARG A 69 -43.38 50.78 -1.81
N LYS A 70 -43.58 49.89 -0.83
CA LYS A 70 -43.21 50.03 0.59
C LYS A 70 -41.82 50.66 0.78
N LEU A 71 -41.71 51.67 1.66
CA LEU A 71 -40.46 52.31 2.10
C LEU A 71 -39.52 52.81 0.97
N VAL A 72 -40.09 53.27 -0.14
CA VAL A 72 -39.35 53.85 -1.29
C VAL A 72 -40.06 55.12 -1.77
N GLU A 73 -39.34 56.10 -2.32
CA GLU A 73 -39.98 57.21 -3.05
C GLU A 73 -40.46 56.73 -4.42
N ASN A 74 -41.77 56.87 -4.66
CA ASN A 74 -42.42 56.51 -5.92
C ASN A 74 -43.03 57.78 -6.53
N ARG A 75 -42.83 58.02 -7.84
CA ARG A 75 -43.45 59.15 -8.54
C ARG A 75 -44.90 58.84 -8.89
N ILE A 76 -45.80 59.84 -8.82
CA ILE A 76 -47.17 59.70 -9.32
C ILE A 76 -47.22 60.23 -10.76
N GLU A 77 -47.58 59.36 -11.71
CA GLU A 77 -47.69 59.74 -13.11
C GLU A 77 -49.00 60.48 -13.41
N ASN A 78 -48.97 61.37 -14.42
CA ASN A 78 -50.13 62.11 -14.91
C ASN A 78 -50.89 62.93 -13.85
N ALA A 79 -50.16 63.41 -12.83
CA ALA A 79 -50.75 64.02 -11.63
C ALA A 79 -50.64 65.56 -11.55
N PHE A 80 -50.29 66.23 -12.65
CA PHE A 80 -50.36 67.71 -12.80
C PHE A 80 -51.77 68.19 -13.20
N GLN A 81 -52.34 69.15 -12.48
CA GLN A 81 -53.62 69.83 -12.78
C GLN A 81 -53.35 71.34 -12.88
N ALA A 82 -53.96 72.04 -13.83
CA ALA A 82 -53.97 73.50 -13.89
C ALA A 82 -55.38 74.01 -14.16
N GLN A 83 -55.72 75.16 -13.58
CA GLN A 83 -56.98 75.86 -13.85
C GLN A 83 -56.75 77.38 -13.84
N GLU A 84 -57.37 78.07 -14.80
CA GLU A 84 -57.36 79.52 -14.89
C GLU A 84 -58.69 80.08 -14.37
N PHE A 85 -58.63 81.23 -13.70
CA PHE A 85 -59.77 81.90 -13.08
C PHE A 85 -59.53 83.41 -12.99
N PHE A 86 -60.58 84.15 -12.62
CA PHE A 86 -60.52 85.59 -12.38
C PHE A 86 -60.86 85.86 -10.91
N MET A 87 -60.03 86.64 -10.23
CA MET A 87 -60.25 87.00 -8.82
C MET A 87 -59.42 88.22 -8.39
N ALA A 88 -60.05 89.15 -7.68
CA ALA A 88 -59.40 90.25 -6.96
C ALA A 88 -58.55 89.75 -5.76
N ARG A 89 -57.51 90.51 -5.38
CA ARG A 89 -56.52 90.12 -4.34
C ARG A 89 -57.17 89.92 -2.97
N SER A 90 -58.02 90.87 -2.57
CA SER A 90 -58.85 90.88 -1.37
C SER A 90 -59.73 89.64 -1.21
N SER A 91 -60.13 89.00 -2.32
CA SER A 91 -60.89 87.75 -2.33
C SER A 91 -59.97 86.53 -2.29
N LEU A 92 -58.86 86.54 -3.03
CA LEU A 92 -57.93 85.41 -3.11
C LEU A 92 -57.20 85.16 -1.79
N TYR A 93 -56.62 86.20 -1.17
CA TYR A 93 -55.69 86.02 -0.05
C TYR A 93 -56.38 85.43 1.19
N PRO A 94 -57.56 85.92 1.64
CA PRO A 94 -58.32 85.29 2.71
C PRO A 94 -58.86 83.91 2.34
N TYR A 95 -59.15 83.64 1.06
CA TYR A 95 -59.60 82.32 0.61
C TYR A 95 -58.49 81.27 0.75
N LEU A 96 -57.27 81.57 0.30
CA LEU A 96 -56.12 80.67 0.46
C LEU A 96 -55.73 80.46 1.94
N ALA A 97 -55.90 81.48 2.80
CA ALA A 97 -55.65 81.38 4.23
C ALA A 97 -56.72 80.59 5.01
N SER A 98 -57.98 80.62 4.56
CA SER A 98 -59.10 79.96 5.26
C SER A 98 -59.46 78.58 4.71
N THR A 99 -59.02 78.23 3.50
CA THR A 99 -59.32 76.92 2.88
C THR A 99 -58.05 76.13 2.56
N PRO A 100 -57.64 75.20 3.43
CA PRO A 100 -56.53 74.30 3.13
C PRO A 100 -56.92 73.31 2.01
N LEU A 101 -55.93 72.88 1.24
CA LEU A 101 -56.10 71.83 0.24
C LEU A 101 -56.04 70.47 0.93
N GLN A 102 -57.08 69.66 0.74
CA GLN A 102 -57.15 68.28 1.23
C GLN A 102 -57.07 67.29 0.06
N ILE A 103 -56.13 66.34 0.17
CA ILE A 103 -55.87 65.29 -0.81
C ILE A 103 -56.02 63.94 -0.11
N GLU A 104 -57.04 63.19 -0.51
CA GLU A 104 -57.29 61.82 -0.05
C GLU A 104 -56.41 60.84 -0.85
N LEU A 105 -55.72 59.93 -0.16
CA LEU A 105 -54.95 58.85 -0.76
C LEU A 105 -55.74 57.54 -0.59
N TRP A 106 -56.03 56.86 -1.69
CA TRP A 106 -56.85 55.65 -1.73
C TRP A 106 -56.13 54.50 -2.42
N HIS A 107 -56.17 53.31 -1.82
CA HIS A 107 -55.75 52.07 -2.45
C HIS A 107 -56.93 51.47 -3.23
N SER A 108 -56.71 51.19 -4.51
CA SER A 108 -57.66 50.49 -5.39
C SER A 108 -57.18 49.07 -5.70
N ASP A 109 -58.09 48.11 -5.66
CA ASP A 109 -57.86 46.71 -6.00
C ASP A 109 -58.99 46.22 -6.94
N LYS A 110 -58.74 45.13 -7.68
CA LYS A 110 -59.70 44.54 -8.63
C LYS A 110 -60.73 43.62 -7.98
N TYR A 111 -60.51 43.20 -6.73
CA TYR A 111 -61.30 42.17 -6.05
C TYR A 111 -61.91 42.64 -4.72
N SER A 112 -61.60 43.86 -4.29
CA SER A 112 -62.10 44.49 -3.06
C SER A 112 -62.47 45.96 -3.30
N ILE A 113 -63.14 46.58 -2.33
CA ILE A 113 -63.59 47.98 -2.42
C ILE A 113 -62.39 48.92 -2.16
N ASP A 114 -62.30 50.01 -2.94
CA ASP A 114 -61.29 51.07 -2.74
C ASP A 114 -61.23 51.49 -1.25
N SER A 115 -60.04 51.49 -0.65
CA SER A 115 -59.82 51.74 0.79
C SER A 115 -58.93 52.96 1.02
N GLN A 116 -59.26 53.80 2.01
CA GLN A 116 -58.50 55.02 2.28
C GLN A 116 -57.18 54.69 3.00
N VAL A 117 -56.06 55.08 2.40
CA VAL A 117 -54.71 54.93 2.96
C VAL A 117 -54.42 56.08 3.92
N GLY A 118 -54.81 57.31 3.55
CA GLY A 118 -54.64 58.48 4.40
C GLY A 118 -55.19 59.78 3.78
N LEU A 119 -54.85 60.90 4.40
CA LEU A 119 -55.22 62.25 4.03
C LEU A 119 -54.01 63.17 4.19
N VAL A 120 -53.71 63.96 3.16
CA VAL A 120 -52.73 65.05 3.21
C VAL A 120 -53.49 66.36 3.26
N THR A 121 -53.09 67.26 4.17
CA THR A 121 -53.66 68.61 4.30
C THR A 121 -52.54 69.64 4.16
N LEU A 122 -52.70 70.61 3.25
CA LEU A 122 -51.73 71.66 2.97
C LEU A 122 -52.38 73.04 3.16
N ASN A 123 -51.75 73.92 3.93
CA ASN A 123 -52.18 75.31 4.05
C ASN A 123 -51.84 76.08 2.76
N MET A 124 -52.86 76.53 2.05
CA MET A 124 -52.70 77.21 0.76
C MET A 124 -52.14 78.64 0.89
N GLU A 125 -52.13 79.22 2.09
CA GLU A 125 -51.45 80.49 2.39
C GLU A 125 -49.94 80.43 2.10
N GLU A 126 -49.31 79.26 2.22
CA GLU A 126 -47.86 79.10 2.09
C GLU A 126 -47.34 79.44 0.69
N VAL A 127 -48.19 79.33 -0.34
CA VAL A 127 -47.84 79.75 -1.71
C VAL A 127 -47.68 81.27 -1.83
N LEU A 128 -48.32 82.06 -0.96
CA LEU A 128 -48.19 83.51 -0.92
C LEU A 128 -46.88 83.94 -0.27
N ARG A 129 -46.41 83.15 0.71
CA ARG A 129 -45.12 83.34 1.40
C ARG A 129 -43.91 82.96 0.52
N ALA A 130 -44.12 82.17 -0.54
CA ALA A 130 -43.10 81.86 -1.52
C ALA A 130 -42.67 83.10 -2.34
N PRO A 131 -41.39 83.22 -2.74
CA PRO A 131 -40.87 84.41 -3.42
C PRO A 131 -41.47 84.57 -4.82
N LEU A 132 -41.88 85.80 -5.16
CA LEU A 132 -42.41 86.14 -6.48
C LEU A 132 -41.28 86.16 -7.52
N LYS A 133 -41.51 85.50 -8.65
CA LYS A 133 -40.60 85.44 -9.80
C LYS A 133 -41.30 86.03 -11.01
N LYS A 134 -40.67 87.01 -11.68
CA LYS A 134 -41.19 87.59 -12.92
C LYS A 134 -40.78 86.73 -14.12
N THR A 135 -41.74 86.34 -14.94
CA THR A 135 -41.51 85.71 -16.27
C THR A 135 -41.58 86.79 -17.36
N SER A 136 -41.53 86.41 -18.65
CA SER A 136 -41.74 87.38 -19.73
C SER A 136 -43.17 87.95 -19.78
N ASN A 137 -44.16 87.15 -19.34
CA ASN A 137 -45.59 87.42 -19.55
C ASN A 137 -46.44 87.36 -18.26
N SER A 138 -45.87 86.89 -17.15
CA SER A 138 -46.58 86.62 -15.89
C SER A 138 -45.70 86.86 -14.66
N PHE A 139 -46.31 86.93 -13.49
CA PHE A 139 -45.61 86.76 -12.21
C PHE A 139 -45.97 85.40 -11.61
N LEU A 140 -45.01 84.70 -11.02
CA LEU A 140 -45.14 83.31 -10.57
C LEU A 140 -44.62 83.15 -9.13
N ARG A 141 -45.41 82.55 -8.24
CA ARG A 141 -44.94 81.94 -6.99
C ARG A 141 -44.92 80.43 -7.14
N VAL A 142 -43.91 79.77 -6.56
CA VAL A 142 -43.79 78.30 -6.54
C VAL A 142 -43.55 77.83 -5.11
N LEU A 143 -44.43 76.96 -4.62
CA LEU A 143 -44.26 76.21 -3.38
C LEU A 143 -43.91 74.76 -3.74
N ASP A 144 -42.87 74.20 -3.13
CA ASP A 144 -42.43 72.81 -3.28
C ASP A 144 -42.18 72.27 -1.87
N ILE A 145 -43.06 71.38 -1.40
CA ILE A 145 -43.15 71.01 0.02
C ILE A 145 -43.46 69.53 0.20
N TRP A 146 -42.88 68.93 1.23
CA TRP A 146 -43.27 67.61 1.73
C TRP A 146 -44.33 67.78 2.82
N CYS A 147 -45.50 67.17 2.60
CA CYS A 147 -46.60 67.14 3.55
C CYS A 147 -46.81 65.71 4.06
N ASP A 148 -47.10 65.57 5.35
CA ASP A 148 -47.32 64.27 5.99
C ASP A 148 -48.66 63.65 5.55
N ILE A 149 -48.63 62.34 5.33
CA ILE A 149 -49.80 61.51 5.02
C ILE A 149 -50.36 61.01 6.35
N CYS A 150 -51.44 61.63 6.82
CA CYS A 150 -52.06 61.29 8.10
C CYS A 150 -53.17 60.26 7.92
N ASN A 151 -53.26 59.29 8.82
CA ASN A 151 -54.45 58.45 8.98
C ASN A 151 -54.88 58.46 10.45
N THR A 152 -54.38 57.53 11.27
CA THR A 152 -54.36 57.64 12.74
C THR A 152 -53.07 58.29 13.26
N GLU A 153 -51.97 58.08 12.53
CA GLU A 153 -50.63 58.64 12.76
C GLU A 153 -50.07 59.12 11.41
N SER A 154 -48.87 59.71 11.39
CA SER A 154 -48.15 60.02 10.14
C SER A 154 -47.55 58.72 9.57
N ILE A 155 -48.05 58.29 8.41
CA ILE A 155 -47.69 57.00 7.78
C ILE A 155 -46.75 57.17 6.58
N GLY A 156 -46.18 58.35 6.36
CA GLY A 156 -45.32 58.64 5.22
C GLY A 156 -45.48 60.09 4.77
N ALA A 157 -44.80 60.47 3.68
CA ALA A 157 -44.81 61.86 3.20
C ALA A 157 -45.07 61.95 1.69
N MET A 158 -45.73 63.03 1.30
CA MET A 158 -46.13 63.34 -0.08
C MET A 158 -45.52 64.68 -0.51
N ARG A 159 -44.83 64.70 -1.64
CA ARG A 159 -44.29 65.93 -2.23
C ARG A 159 -45.35 66.57 -3.12
N ILE A 160 -45.68 67.81 -2.81
CA ILE A 160 -46.66 68.63 -3.51
C ILE A 160 -45.97 69.88 -4.02
N ILE A 161 -46.18 70.19 -5.30
CA ILE A 161 -45.67 71.40 -5.94
C ILE A 161 -46.87 72.23 -6.41
N ILE A 162 -46.93 73.50 -5.99
CA ILE A 162 -47.98 74.45 -6.39
C ILE A 162 -47.36 75.63 -7.11
N TYR A 163 -47.96 75.99 -8.24
CA TYR A 163 -47.63 77.15 -9.05
C TYR A 163 -48.83 78.11 -8.98
N LEU A 164 -48.60 79.34 -8.55
CA LEU A 164 -49.60 80.42 -8.61
C LEU A 164 -49.06 81.50 -9.56
N GLU A 165 -49.68 81.63 -10.71
CA GLU A 165 -49.36 82.62 -11.74
C GLU A 165 -50.41 83.72 -11.82
N ASP A 166 -49.92 84.95 -12.00
CA ASP A 166 -50.69 86.14 -12.34
C ASP A 166 -50.34 86.56 -13.78
N LEU A 167 -51.34 86.53 -14.66
CA LEU A 167 -51.27 86.88 -16.08
C LEU A 167 -51.66 88.35 -16.33
N GLY A 168 -51.98 89.11 -15.28
CA GLY A 168 -52.34 90.52 -15.30
C GLY A 168 -53.86 90.79 -15.33
N PRO A 169 -54.27 92.08 -15.39
CA PRO A 169 -55.66 92.47 -15.29
C PRO A 169 -56.53 92.01 -16.48
N LYS A 170 -57.79 91.70 -16.18
CA LYS A 170 -58.82 91.17 -17.07
C LYS A 170 -59.15 92.11 -18.25
N ARG A 171 -58.61 91.79 -19.43
CA ARG A 171 -58.80 92.58 -20.66
C ARG A 171 -60.17 92.30 -21.30
N ASN A 172 -61.06 93.30 -21.24
CA ASN A 172 -62.30 93.28 -22.01
C ASN A 172 -62.03 93.49 -23.51
N GLY A 173 -62.78 92.79 -24.38
CA GLY A 173 -62.51 92.71 -25.82
C GLY A 173 -62.80 94.01 -26.60
N ALA A 174 -61.96 94.31 -27.59
CA ALA A 174 -62.06 95.52 -28.41
C ALA A 174 -62.74 95.27 -29.77
N VAL A 175 -63.56 96.23 -30.21
CA VAL A 175 -64.12 96.31 -31.57
C VAL A 175 -63.86 97.72 -32.12
N LEU A 176 -63.33 97.81 -33.34
CA LEU A 176 -63.05 99.07 -34.03
C LEU A 176 -64.18 99.39 -35.02
N ALA A 177 -64.71 100.61 -34.96
CA ALA A 177 -65.65 101.13 -35.95
C ALA A 177 -65.53 102.66 -36.08
N ASN A 178 -65.24 103.16 -37.29
CA ASN A 178 -65.59 104.49 -37.82
C ASN A 178 -64.97 104.67 -39.22
N ALA A 179 -65.81 104.67 -40.26
CA ALA A 179 -65.50 105.11 -41.62
C ALA A 179 -66.81 105.32 -42.40
N GLU A 180 -66.91 106.36 -43.22
CA GLU A 180 -68.14 106.74 -43.93
C GLU A 180 -67.88 106.95 -45.44
N LYS A 181 -68.53 106.17 -46.32
CA LYS A 181 -68.93 106.52 -47.72
C LYS A 181 -69.53 105.33 -48.49
N PRO A 182 -70.75 105.43 -49.07
CA PRO A 182 -71.46 104.27 -49.68
C PRO A 182 -70.76 103.57 -50.86
N GLU A 183 -70.12 104.30 -51.77
CA GLU A 183 -69.63 103.72 -53.04
C GLU A 183 -68.29 102.99 -52.86
N ASP A 184 -67.42 103.50 -51.99
CA ASP A 184 -66.17 102.84 -51.59
C ASP A 184 -66.44 101.45 -51.00
N TYR A 185 -67.54 101.25 -50.26
CA TYR A 185 -67.92 99.93 -49.75
C TYR A 185 -68.09 98.89 -50.87
N LYS A 186 -68.56 99.25 -52.06
CA LYS A 186 -68.74 98.24 -53.12
C LYS A 186 -67.40 97.70 -53.61
N ALA A 187 -66.46 98.58 -53.95
CA ALA A 187 -65.13 98.19 -54.38
C ALA A 187 -64.35 97.48 -53.25
N VAL A 188 -64.44 97.98 -52.02
CA VAL A 188 -63.83 97.34 -50.85
C VAL A 188 -64.45 95.96 -50.58
N TRP A 189 -65.77 95.80 -50.70
CA TRP A 189 -66.46 94.52 -50.50
C TRP A 189 -66.16 93.51 -51.61
N GLU A 190 -66.08 93.93 -52.87
CA GLU A 190 -65.67 93.06 -53.99
C GLU A 190 -64.21 92.60 -53.85
N LEU A 191 -63.30 93.51 -53.46
CA LEU A 191 -61.91 93.15 -53.12
C LEU A 191 -61.83 92.23 -51.90
N GLU A 192 -62.66 92.44 -50.89
CA GLU A 192 -62.67 91.66 -49.67
C GLU A 192 -63.29 90.25 -49.89
N LEU A 193 -64.30 90.13 -50.74
CA LEU A 193 -64.80 88.85 -51.25
C LEU A 193 -63.73 88.11 -52.06
N TRP A 194 -63.02 88.81 -52.95
CA TRP A 194 -61.93 88.21 -53.72
C TRP A 194 -60.78 87.73 -52.83
N LYS A 195 -60.34 88.54 -51.85
CA LYS A 195 -59.35 88.13 -50.84
C LYS A 195 -59.81 86.88 -50.09
N ARG A 196 -61.07 86.80 -49.67
CA ARG A 196 -61.61 85.62 -48.95
C ARG A 196 -61.66 84.39 -49.85
N ALA A 197 -62.01 84.55 -51.12
CA ALA A 197 -61.94 83.46 -52.10
C ALA A 197 -60.49 82.96 -52.25
N GLU A 198 -59.54 83.85 -52.52
CA GLU A 198 -58.11 83.53 -52.66
C GLU A 198 -57.53 82.93 -51.37
N GLU A 199 -57.92 83.44 -50.20
CA GLU A 199 -57.53 82.91 -48.90
C GLU A 199 -58.09 81.49 -48.68
N THR A 200 -59.33 81.18 -49.12
CA THR A 200 -59.85 79.80 -49.07
C THR A 200 -59.16 78.86 -50.07
N ILE A 201 -58.75 79.34 -51.24
CA ILE A 201 -57.95 78.58 -52.21
C ILE A 201 -56.57 78.29 -51.61
N TRP A 202 -55.91 79.29 -51.03
CA TRP A 202 -54.61 79.12 -50.37
C TRP A 202 -54.69 78.19 -49.15
N LYS A 203 -55.66 78.38 -48.25
CA LYS A 203 -55.88 77.50 -47.08
C LYS A 203 -56.20 76.06 -47.46
N SER A 204 -56.98 75.83 -48.52
CA SER A 204 -57.27 74.47 -49.00
C SER A 204 -56.05 73.83 -49.67
N SER A 205 -55.24 74.60 -50.42
CA SER A 205 -53.96 74.14 -50.97
C SER A 205 -52.93 73.79 -49.88
N LEU A 206 -52.83 74.62 -48.84
CA LEU A 206 -51.96 74.36 -47.68
C LEU A 206 -52.40 73.07 -46.96
N LYS A 207 -53.69 72.95 -46.63
CA LYS A 207 -54.26 71.75 -45.99
C LYS A 207 -54.06 70.48 -46.83
N ALA A 208 -54.15 70.57 -48.15
CA ALA A 208 -53.88 69.43 -49.04
C ALA A 208 -52.42 68.96 -48.94
N LYS A 209 -51.45 69.89 -48.88
CA LYS A 209 -50.03 69.55 -48.68
C LYS A 209 -49.73 69.00 -47.28
N GLU A 210 -50.40 69.52 -46.24
CA GLU A 210 -50.34 68.97 -44.89
C GLU A 210 -50.86 67.52 -44.87
N GLN A 211 -51.99 67.25 -45.54
CA GLN A 211 -52.57 65.91 -45.66
C GLN A 211 -51.66 64.95 -46.45
N GLU A 212 -51.05 65.40 -47.55
CA GLU A 212 -50.05 64.64 -48.31
C GLU A 212 -48.83 64.28 -47.46
N TYR A 213 -48.27 65.24 -46.72
CA TYR A 213 -47.14 65.02 -45.83
C TYR A 213 -47.48 64.05 -44.68
N ILE A 214 -48.67 64.19 -44.07
CA ILE A 214 -49.17 63.27 -43.04
C ILE A 214 -49.36 61.86 -43.61
N ALA A 215 -49.85 61.72 -44.85
CA ALA A 215 -49.98 60.41 -45.50
C ALA A 215 -48.61 59.76 -45.77
N LEU A 216 -47.61 60.53 -46.21
CA LEU A 216 -46.24 60.05 -46.38
C LEU A 216 -45.61 59.64 -45.04
N LEU A 217 -45.86 60.38 -43.95
CA LEU A 217 -45.42 59.97 -42.61
C LEU A 217 -46.12 58.69 -42.14
N ALA A 218 -47.43 58.53 -42.39
CA ALA A 218 -48.18 57.33 -42.03
C ALA A 218 -47.65 56.09 -42.77
N ILE A 219 -47.34 56.19 -44.07
CA ILE A 219 -46.71 55.13 -44.85
C ILE A 219 -45.34 54.78 -44.26
N ASN A 220 -44.47 55.77 -44.02
CA ASN A 220 -43.14 55.54 -43.45
C ASN A 220 -43.19 54.89 -42.06
N TRP A 221 -44.15 55.27 -41.22
CA TRP A 221 -44.37 54.68 -39.90
C TRP A 221 -44.87 53.23 -40.02
N GLN A 222 -45.85 52.96 -40.87
CA GLN A 222 -46.34 51.61 -41.13
C GLN A 222 -45.22 50.70 -41.68
N ASP A 223 -44.33 51.24 -42.52
CA ASP A 223 -43.18 50.52 -43.07
C ASP A 223 -42.11 50.21 -42.01
N GLN A 224 -41.93 51.07 -41.00
CA GLN A 224 -41.09 50.78 -39.83
C GLN A 224 -41.74 49.77 -38.90
N GLU A 225 -43.04 49.88 -38.66
CA GLU A 225 -43.80 48.96 -37.81
C GLU A 225 -43.84 47.54 -38.40
N ASN A 226 -44.04 47.42 -39.72
CA ASN A 226 -43.92 46.15 -40.45
C ASN A 226 -42.52 45.51 -40.28
N LYS A 227 -41.44 46.31 -40.29
CA LYS A 227 -40.05 45.83 -40.09
C LYS A 227 -39.79 45.43 -38.63
N ARG A 228 -40.36 46.16 -37.67
CA ARG A 228 -40.33 45.83 -36.23
C ARG A 228 -41.04 44.51 -35.97
N GLU A 229 -42.25 44.36 -36.52
CA GLU A 229 -43.11 43.20 -36.35
C GLU A 229 -42.53 41.94 -37.04
N ALA A 230 -42.03 42.04 -38.28
CA ALA A 230 -41.34 40.93 -38.94
C ALA A 230 -40.09 40.46 -38.15
N SER A 231 -39.37 41.40 -37.53
CA SER A 231 -38.21 41.10 -36.67
C SER A 231 -38.63 40.41 -35.36
N PHE A 232 -39.73 40.85 -34.76
CA PHE A 232 -40.34 40.22 -33.59
C PHE A 232 -40.87 38.81 -33.88
N GLN A 233 -41.57 38.62 -34.99
CA GLN A 233 -42.09 37.31 -35.43
C GLN A 233 -40.96 36.32 -35.69
N LYS A 234 -39.85 36.76 -36.30
CA LYS A 234 -38.65 35.92 -36.46
C LYS A 234 -38.10 35.48 -35.10
N LEU A 235 -37.89 36.41 -34.17
CA LEU A 235 -37.38 36.09 -32.84
C LEU A 235 -38.33 35.16 -32.06
N SER A 236 -39.64 35.37 -32.17
CA SER A 236 -40.68 34.51 -31.58
C SER A 236 -40.65 33.08 -32.15
N ALA A 237 -40.43 32.94 -33.47
CA ALA A 237 -40.25 31.64 -34.13
C ALA A 237 -38.94 30.95 -33.69
N ASP A 238 -37.83 31.69 -33.58
CA ASP A 238 -36.54 31.18 -33.11
C ASP A 238 -36.64 30.69 -31.64
N VAL A 239 -37.30 31.45 -30.76
CA VAL A 239 -37.60 31.04 -29.38
C VAL A 239 -38.49 29.78 -29.35
N SER A 240 -39.57 29.75 -30.13
CA SER A 240 -40.46 28.58 -30.23
C SER A 240 -39.72 27.32 -30.71
N ALA A 241 -38.79 27.47 -31.65
CA ALA A 241 -37.95 26.37 -32.13
C ALA A 241 -36.91 25.91 -31.09
N LEU A 242 -36.38 26.82 -30.27
CA LEU A 242 -35.51 26.48 -29.14
C LEU A 242 -36.28 25.76 -28.02
N GLU A 243 -37.49 26.21 -27.70
CA GLU A 243 -38.36 25.49 -26.75
C GLU A 243 -38.69 24.07 -27.23
N ALA A 244 -39.01 23.88 -28.51
CA ALA A 244 -39.26 22.55 -29.07
C ALA A 244 -38.02 21.63 -28.98
N LYS A 245 -36.83 22.17 -29.24
CA LYS A 245 -35.54 21.46 -29.04
C LYS A 245 -35.28 21.14 -27.56
N LEU A 246 -35.64 22.02 -26.63
CA LEU A 246 -35.49 21.78 -25.20
C LEU A 246 -36.46 20.69 -24.73
N ARG A 247 -37.76 20.80 -25.05
CA ARG A 247 -38.79 19.81 -24.71
C ARG A 247 -38.44 18.40 -25.24
N THR A 248 -37.94 18.30 -26.47
CA THR A 248 -37.49 17.01 -27.03
C THR A 248 -36.25 16.46 -26.32
N LYS A 249 -35.28 17.30 -25.96
CA LYS A 249 -34.10 16.87 -25.17
C LYS A 249 -34.46 16.46 -23.75
N THR A 250 -35.39 17.12 -23.09
CA THR A 250 -35.94 16.68 -21.79
C THR A 250 -36.57 15.28 -21.91
N LEU A 251 -37.34 15.01 -22.96
CA LEU A 251 -37.93 13.69 -23.20
C LEU A 251 -36.89 12.61 -23.56
N GLU A 252 -35.79 12.96 -24.24
CA GLU A 252 -34.65 12.05 -24.44
C GLU A 252 -33.95 11.71 -23.13
N LEU A 253 -33.69 12.71 -22.28
CA LEU A 253 -33.02 12.52 -20.98
C LEU A 253 -33.87 11.67 -20.03
N LEU A 254 -35.16 11.96 -19.89
CA LEU A 254 -36.10 11.15 -19.09
C LEU A 254 -36.21 9.70 -19.58
N LYS A 255 -36.03 9.43 -20.89
CA LYS A 255 -35.95 8.07 -21.43
C LYS A 255 -34.62 7.38 -21.09
N ARG A 256 -33.50 8.11 -21.13
CA ARG A 256 -32.17 7.58 -20.75
C ARG A 256 -32.11 7.26 -19.26
N GLU A 257 -32.58 8.17 -18.40
CA GLU A 257 -32.69 8.00 -16.95
C GLU A 257 -33.50 6.75 -16.58
N LYS A 258 -34.71 6.60 -17.14
CA LYS A 258 -35.56 5.41 -16.94
C LYS A 258 -34.92 4.10 -17.42
N ASN A 259 -33.97 4.15 -18.36
CA ASN A 259 -33.20 2.98 -18.77
C ASN A 259 -31.99 2.73 -17.86
N ILE A 260 -31.33 3.77 -17.33
CA ILE A 260 -30.26 3.66 -16.34
C ILE A 260 -30.80 3.00 -15.05
N ILE A 261 -31.92 3.50 -14.51
CA ILE A 261 -32.56 2.96 -13.31
C ILE A 261 -32.82 1.44 -13.46
N LYS A 262 -33.42 1.01 -14.58
CA LYS A 262 -33.66 -0.43 -14.85
C LYS A 262 -32.38 -1.27 -14.91
N LEU A 263 -31.29 -0.71 -15.44
CA LEU A 263 -29.99 -1.38 -15.49
C LEU A 263 -29.32 -1.44 -14.11
N GLU A 264 -29.53 -0.44 -13.26
CA GLU A 264 -29.06 -0.40 -11.88
C GLU A 264 -29.85 -1.37 -10.99
N GLU A 265 -31.18 -1.42 -11.11
CA GLU A 265 -32.04 -2.44 -10.49
C GLU A 265 -31.60 -3.85 -10.90
N GLY A 266 -31.39 -4.09 -12.21
CA GLY A 266 -30.89 -5.37 -12.73
C GLY A 266 -29.50 -5.75 -12.22
N LYS A 267 -28.60 -4.77 -12.02
CA LYS A 267 -27.29 -4.99 -11.36
C LYS A 267 -27.45 -5.29 -9.87
N LYS A 268 -28.30 -4.54 -9.16
CA LYS A 268 -28.56 -4.70 -7.72
C LYS A 268 -29.12 -6.09 -7.41
N LEU A 269 -30.03 -6.60 -8.24
CA LEU A 269 -30.53 -7.98 -8.13
C LEU A 269 -29.41 -9.02 -8.32
N LYS A 270 -28.54 -8.84 -9.32
CA LYS A 270 -27.39 -9.75 -9.55
C LYS A 270 -26.36 -9.69 -8.41
N ILE A 271 -26.12 -8.51 -7.83
CA ILE A 271 -25.24 -8.34 -6.66
C ILE A 271 -25.84 -9.07 -5.45
N ASN A 272 -27.13 -8.85 -5.15
CA ASN A 272 -27.81 -9.51 -4.03
C ASN A 272 -27.79 -11.04 -4.17
N GLU A 273 -28.05 -11.58 -5.37
CA GLU A 273 -28.00 -13.03 -5.62
C GLU A 273 -26.58 -13.58 -5.52
N SER A 274 -25.56 -12.85 -6.01
CA SER A 274 -24.15 -13.22 -5.83
C SER A 274 -23.76 -13.25 -4.35
N VAL A 275 -24.17 -12.25 -3.56
CA VAL A 275 -23.97 -12.22 -2.10
C VAL A 275 -24.67 -13.40 -1.41
N ARG A 276 -25.89 -13.75 -1.82
CA ARG A 276 -26.64 -14.92 -1.30
C ARG A 276 -25.91 -16.24 -1.59
N VAL A 277 -25.39 -16.41 -2.81
CA VAL A 277 -24.59 -17.59 -3.19
C VAL A 277 -23.27 -17.64 -2.43
N MET A 278 -22.58 -16.50 -2.27
CA MET A 278 -21.34 -16.42 -1.49
C MET A 278 -21.56 -16.73 0.00
N ALA A 279 -22.66 -16.29 0.60
CA ALA A 279 -23.00 -16.63 1.99
C ALA A 279 -23.21 -18.13 2.18
N LEU A 280 -23.95 -18.79 1.29
CA LEU A 280 -24.13 -20.24 1.31
C LEU A 280 -22.80 -20.99 1.12
N LYS A 281 -21.90 -20.48 0.28
CA LYS A 281 -20.57 -21.06 0.10
C LYS A 281 -19.65 -20.85 1.31
N GLU A 282 -19.76 -19.73 2.01
CA GLU A 282 -19.06 -19.52 3.28
C GLU A 282 -19.58 -20.49 4.36
N GLU A 283 -20.90 -20.74 4.44
CA GLU A 283 -21.46 -21.74 5.35
C GLU A 283 -20.97 -23.18 5.03
N GLU A 284 -20.92 -23.57 3.75
CA GLU A 284 -20.31 -24.83 3.31
C GLU A 284 -18.82 -24.94 3.71
N ILE A 285 -18.06 -23.85 3.54
CA ILE A 285 -16.63 -23.77 3.90
C ILE A 285 -16.45 -23.87 5.41
N GLN A 286 -17.22 -23.14 6.22
CA GLN A 286 -17.13 -23.20 7.69
C GLN A 286 -17.59 -24.56 8.24
N SER A 287 -18.60 -25.20 7.65
CA SER A 287 -18.98 -26.59 7.95
C SER A 287 -17.84 -27.56 7.65
N SER A 288 -17.19 -27.42 6.49
CA SER A 288 -16.07 -28.27 6.07
C SER A 288 -14.83 -28.07 6.94
N LYS A 289 -14.49 -26.82 7.25
CA LYS A 289 -13.42 -26.41 8.17
C LYS A 289 -13.64 -26.95 9.59
N SER A 290 -14.89 -26.95 10.07
CA SER A 290 -15.23 -27.51 11.38
C SER A 290 -15.00 -29.03 11.41
N LYS A 291 -15.41 -29.76 10.37
CA LYS A 291 -15.14 -31.21 10.24
C LYS A 291 -13.63 -31.51 10.17
N ILE A 292 -12.87 -30.72 9.40
CA ILE A 292 -11.40 -30.84 9.32
C ILE A 292 -10.76 -30.60 10.68
N ASN A 293 -11.18 -29.56 11.41
CA ASN A 293 -10.69 -29.29 12.76
C ASN A 293 -11.02 -30.41 13.75
N GLU A 294 -12.20 -31.04 13.65
CA GLU A 294 -12.56 -32.20 14.48
C GLU A 294 -11.68 -33.42 14.18
N ILE A 295 -11.40 -33.70 12.91
CA ILE A 295 -10.50 -34.78 12.45
C ILE A 295 -9.06 -34.52 12.93
N LEU A 296 -8.55 -33.29 12.77
CA LEU A 296 -7.24 -32.89 13.28
C LEU A 296 -7.16 -33.00 14.81
N LEU A 297 -8.24 -32.70 15.53
CA LEU A 297 -8.30 -32.85 16.99
C LEU A 297 -8.29 -34.33 17.42
N LYS A 298 -8.92 -35.22 16.66
CA LYS A 298 -8.85 -36.69 16.88
C LYS A 298 -7.43 -37.19 16.65
N HIS A 299 -6.84 -36.98 15.47
CA HIS A 299 -5.47 -37.40 15.20
C HIS A 299 -4.45 -36.79 16.19
N ARG A 300 -4.63 -35.55 16.66
CA ARG A 300 -3.78 -34.95 17.70
C ARG A 300 -3.97 -35.59 19.09
N LYS A 301 -5.11 -36.23 19.38
CA LYS A 301 -5.28 -37.07 20.58
C LYS A 301 -4.63 -38.43 20.40
N ASP A 302 -4.69 -39.02 19.20
CA ASP A 302 -4.18 -40.35 18.90
C ASP A 302 -2.64 -40.38 18.79
N ILE A 303 -2.03 -39.32 18.24
CA ILE A 303 -0.57 -39.19 18.09
C ILE A 303 0.11 -39.06 19.46
N LYS A 304 -0.47 -38.34 20.43
CA LYS A 304 0.15 -38.13 21.76
C LYS A 304 0.53 -39.40 22.53
N PRO A 305 -0.34 -40.42 22.72
CA PRO A 305 0.04 -41.66 23.37
C PRO A 305 1.02 -42.47 22.52
N LEU A 306 0.95 -42.40 21.19
CA LEU A 306 1.92 -43.04 20.30
C LEU A 306 3.31 -42.42 20.45
N ASP A 307 3.45 -41.08 20.43
CA ASP A 307 4.71 -40.38 20.72
C ASP A 307 5.25 -40.77 22.11
N THR A 308 4.37 -40.84 23.11
CA THR A 308 4.74 -41.23 24.49
C THR A 308 5.26 -42.67 24.54
N GLN A 309 4.61 -43.61 23.86
CA GLN A 309 5.08 -45.01 23.72
C GLN A 309 6.39 -45.10 22.94
N LEU A 310 6.54 -44.30 21.89
CA LEU A 310 7.74 -44.27 21.05
C LEU A 310 8.95 -43.74 21.85
N ASP A 311 8.75 -42.72 22.69
CA ASP A 311 9.79 -42.20 23.59
C ASP A 311 10.08 -43.14 24.77
N GLN A 312 9.08 -43.87 25.29
CA GLN A 312 9.30 -44.96 26.25
C GLN A 312 10.17 -46.07 25.64
N LEU A 313 9.81 -46.57 24.45
CA LEU A 313 10.57 -47.60 23.74
C LEU A 313 11.98 -47.13 23.36
N LYS A 314 12.18 -45.85 22.99
CA LYS A 314 13.54 -45.28 22.83
C LYS A 314 14.35 -45.35 24.11
N GLN A 315 13.75 -45.00 25.26
CA GLN A 315 14.44 -45.04 26.55
C GLN A 315 14.76 -46.49 26.98
N GLU A 316 13.85 -47.44 26.76
CA GLU A 316 14.11 -48.87 26.99
C GLU A 316 15.24 -49.40 26.09
N ILE A 317 15.22 -49.06 24.80
CA ILE A 317 16.29 -49.40 23.86
C ILE A 317 17.62 -48.80 24.32
N GLN A 318 17.67 -47.50 24.64
CA GLN A 318 18.90 -46.86 25.13
C GLN A 318 19.43 -47.51 26.42
N GLN A 319 18.55 -47.80 27.39
CA GLN A 319 18.94 -48.49 28.62
C GLN A 319 19.47 -49.91 28.33
N SER A 320 18.84 -50.64 27.42
CA SER A 320 19.30 -51.97 26.99
C SER A 320 20.66 -51.91 26.28
N GLU A 321 20.88 -50.91 25.41
CA GLU A 321 22.16 -50.65 24.77
C GLU A 321 23.24 -50.28 25.78
N GLU A 322 22.96 -49.39 26.73
CA GLU A 322 23.90 -49.02 27.78
C GLU A 322 24.26 -50.22 28.67
N ASN A 323 23.30 -51.11 28.95
CA ASN A 323 23.52 -52.33 29.72
C ASN A 323 24.32 -53.37 28.93
N LEU A 324 24.06 -53.55 27.62
CA LEU A 324 24.91 -54.35 26.72
C LEU A 324 26.33 -53.76 26.62
N ARG A 325 26.47 -52.43 26.54
CA ARG A 325 27.78 -51.74 26.56
C ARG A 325 28.49 -51.83 27.91
N LYS A 326 27.79 -52.07 29.03
CA LYS A 326 28.39 -52.40 30.34
C LYS A 326 28.85 -53.86 30.32
N LEU A 327 27.92 -54.80 30.16
CA LEU A 327 28.18 -56.25 30.08
C LEU A 327 29.32 -56.62 29.12
N LYS A 328 29.38 -56.02 27.93
CA LYS A 328 30.47 -56.25 26.99
C LYS A 328 31.81 -55.72 27.51
N ARG A 329 31.87 -54.52 28.10
CA ARG A 329 33.10 -54.01 28.73
C ARG A 329 33.53 -54.88 29.91
N ASP A 330 32.59 -55.39 30.70
CA ASP A 330 32.88 -56.25 31.84
C ASP A 330 33.41 -57.63 31.37
N GLN A 331 32.84 -58.19 30.31
CA GLN A 331 33.30 -59.42 29.65
C GLN A 331 34.68 -59.25 29.00
N ASP A 332 34.87 -58.17 28.21
CA ASP A 332 36.14 -57.84 27.57
C ASP A 332 37.21 -57.58 28.64
N PHE A 333 36.91 -56.84 29.71
CA PHE A 333 37.84 -56.58 30.81
C PHE A 333 38.19 -57.85 31.61
N ALA A 334 37.20 -58.68 31.97
CA ALA A 334 37.46 -59.91 32.73
C ALA A 334 38.29 -60.92 31.92
N SER A 335 38.00 -61.08 30.62
CA SER A 335 38.75 -61.99 29.74
C SER A 335 40.16 -61.46 29.45
N VAL A 336 40.31 -60.18 29.07
CA VAL A 336 41.62 -59.57 28.82
C VAL A 336 42.46 -59.49 30.09
N SER A 337 41.90 -59.16 31.25
CA SER A 337 42.66 -59.12 32.51
C SER A 337 43.18 -60.49 32.91
N LYS A 338 42.38 -61.55 32.72
CA LYS A 338 42.81 -62.93 33.01
C LYS A 338 43.90 -63.38 32.03
N LEU A 339 43.68 -63.20 30.73
CA LEU A 339 44.68 -63.52 29.70
C LEU A 339 45.99 -62.75 29.91
N LYS A 340 45.92 -61.47 30.29
CA LYS A 340 47.10 -60.66 30.60
C LYS A 340 47.85 -61.18 31.81
N GLN A 341 47.15 -61.55 32.89
CA GLN A 341 47.77 -62.16 34.08
C GLN A 341 48.44 -63.50 33.75
N ASP A 342 47.79 -64.36 32.95
CA ASP A 342 48.34 -65.65 32.51
C ASP A 342 49.58 -65.45 31.59
N ILE A 343 49.56 -64.43 30.72
CA ILE A 343 50.70 -64.02 29.89
C ILE A 343 51.86 -63.50 30.76
N ASP A 344 51.61 -62.58 31.70
CA ASP A 344 52.65 -62.00 32.57
C ASP A 344 53.31 -63.09 33.45
N LEU A 345 52.53 -64.05 33.97
CA LEU A 345 53.04 -65.23 34.68
C LEU A 345 53.88 -66.14 33.77
N THR A 346 53.50 -66.30 32.51
CA THR A 346 54.22 -67.13 31.53
C THR A 346 55.51 -66.46 31.07
N ILE A 347 55.50 -65.13 30.86
CA ILE A 347 56.70 -64.32 30.61
C ILE A 347 57.67 -64.49 31.78
N LYS A 348 57.21 -64.34 33.03
CA LYS A 348 58.06 -64.51 34.22
C LYS A 348 58.70 -65.89 34.27
N LYS A 349 57.93 -66.97 34.09
CA LYS A 349 58.44 -68.35 34.02
C LYS A 349 59.51 -68.51 32.95
N ASN A 350 59.28 -68.00 31.73
CA ASN A 350 60.26 -68.05 30.64
C ASN A 350 61.54 -67.25 30.95
N LEU A 351 61.41 -66.11 31.64
CA LEU A 351 62.54 -65.29 32.06
C LEU A 351 63.40 -65.98 33.12
N ASP A 352 62.77 -66.66 34.08
CA ASP A 352 63.47 -67.42 35.13
C ASP A 352 64.08 -68.73 34.59
N LEU A 353 63.39 -69.42 33.67
CA LEU A 353 63.96 -70.55 32.91
C LEU A 353 65.18 -70.10 32.09
N LYS A 354 65.11 -68.95 31.41
CA LYS A 354 66.24 -68.44 30.63
C LYS A 354 67.46 -68.13 31.50
N LYS A 355 67.30 -67.47 32.65
CA LYS A 355 68.39 -67.27 33.62
C LYS A 355 69.03 -68.60 34.05
N SER A 356 68.22 -69.64 34.25
CA SER A 356 68.70 -70.97 34.61
C SER A 356 69.52 -71.61 33.50
N ILE A 357 69.07 -71.49 32.23
CA ILE A 357 69.82 -71.94 31.04
C ILE A 357 71.14 -71.17 30.91
N ASP A 358 71.12 -69.84 31.04
CA ASP A 358 72.31 -68.99 30.95
C ASP A 358 73.34 -69.37 32.05
N LEU A 359 72.88 -69.68 33.27
CA LEU A 359 73.72 -70.18 34.36
C LEU A 359 74.31 -71.57 34.07
N PHE A 360 73.51 -72.51 33.55
CA PHE A 360 74.00 -73.84 33.17
C PHE A 360 75.00 -73.79 32.01
N LEU A 361 74.87 -72.83 31.07
CA LEU A 361 75.84 -72.62 30.00
C LEU A 361 77.19 -72.12 30.55
N VAL A 362 77.19 -71.21 31.52
CA VAL A 362 78.42 -70.78 32.22
C VAL A 362 79.06 -71.94 32.99
N GLN A 363 78.26 -72.74 33.71
CA GLN A 363 78.77 -73.92 34.42
C GLN A 363 79.35 -74.96 33.45
N LYS A 364 78.70 -75.21 32.31
CA LYS A 364 79.19 -76.12 31.26
C LYS A 364 80.56 -75.68 30.73
N GLU A 365 80.72 -74.41 30.39
CA GLU A 365 81.99 -73.93 29.79
C GLU A 365 83.13 -73.91 30.80
N ASN A 366 82.85 -73.62 32.07
CA ASN A 366 83.81 -73.77 33.18
C ASN A 366 84.25 -75.23 33.38
N LEU A 367 83.31 -76.19 33.34
CA LEU A 367 83.63 -77.61 33.44
C LEU A 367 84.41 -78.12 32.22
N LYS A 368 84.08 -77.64 31.03
CA LYS A 368 84.82 -77.94 29.80
C LYS A 368 86.28 -77.48 29.89
N SER A 369 86.54 -76.24 30.30
CA SER A 369 87.91 -75.73 30.43
C SER A 369 88.71 -76.47 31.50
N ALA A 370 88.07 -76.91 32.60
CA ALA A 370 88.70 -77.77 33.59
C ALA A 370 89.09 -79.16 33.03
N CYS A 371 88.25 -79.77 32.20
CA CYS A 371 88.58 -81.03 31.49
C CYS A 371 89.68 -80.84 30.44
N GLU A 372 89.71 -79.70 29.74
CA GLU A 372 90.76 -79.37 28.76
C GLU A 372 92.12 -79.14 29.44
N ASN A 373 92.14 -78.44 30.59
CA ASN A 373 93.35 -78.23 31.39
C ASN A 373 93.91 -79.55 31.97
N THR A 374 93.07 -80.34 32.66
CA THR A 374 93.52 -81.63 33.24
C THR A 374 94.01 -82.61 32.18
N ARG A 375 93.38 -82.65 31.00
CA ARG A 375 93.88 -83.40 29.83
C ARG A 375 95.27 -82.92 29.37
N ALA A 376 95.53 -81.62 29.38
CA ALA A 376 96.84 -81.07 29.01
C ALA A 376 97.92 -81.46 30.04
N GLU A 377 97.60 -81.46 31.33
CA GLU A 377 98.49 -81.92 32.39
C GLU A 377 98.81 -83.42 32.28
N PHE A 378 97.81 -84.28 32.05
CA PHE A 378 98.03 -85.71 31.81
C PHE A 378 98.93 -85.99 30.60
N LEU A 379 98.77 -85.23 29.50
CA LEU A 379 99.62 -85.36 28.33
C LEU A 379 101.07 -84.93 28.61
N ARG A 380 101.29 -83.88 29.42
CA ARG A 380 102.64 -83.45 29.82
C ARG A 380 103.36 -84.52 30.64
N ILE A 381 102.67 -85.09 31.63
CA ILE A 381 103.19 -86.17 32.48
C ILE A 381 103.49 -87.44 31.68
N LEU A 382 102.68 -87.77 30.67
CA LEU A 382 102.95 -88.89 29.76
C LEU A 382 104.23 -88.69 28.94
N CYS A 383 104.48 -87.48 28.42
CA CYS A 383 105.73 -87.19 27.72
C CYS A 383 106.95 -87.27 28.66
N GLU A 384 106.86 -86.69 29.85
CA GLU A 384 107.91 -86.76 30.90
C GLU A 384 108.25 -88.24 31.23
N PHE A 385 107.24 -89.09 31.40
CA PHE A 385 107.40 -90.52 31.68
C PHE A 385 107.98 -91.31 30.50
N GLU A 386 107.61 -90.99 29.25
CA GLU A 386 108.18 -91.63 28.06
C GLU A 386 109.67 -91.29 27.84
N GLU A 387 110.07 -90.05 28.12
CA GLU A 387 111.47 -89.62 28.03
C GLU A 387 112.33 -90.31 29.11
N GLU A 388 111.83 -90.38 30.34
CA GLU A 388 112.51 -91.09 31.43
C GLU A 388 112.63 -92.60 31.14
N LYS A 389 111.57 -93.23 30.61
CA LYS A 389 111.58 -94.63 30.17
C LYS A 389 112.63 -94.88 29.08
N LYS A 390 112.70 -94.04 28.04
CA LYS A 390 113.72 -94.15 26.97
C LYS A 390 115.14 -94.04 27.55
N SER A 391 115.37 -93.10 28.46
CA SER A 391 116.65 -92.94 29.17
C SER A 391 117.03 -94.16 30.04
N TRP A 392 116.05 -94.94 30.49
CA TRP A 392 116.26 -96.19 31.22
C TRP A 392 116.63 -97.34 30.28
N GLU A 393 115.90 -97.50 29.18
CA GLU A 393 116.17 -98.56 28.19
C GLU A 393 117.56 -98.41 27.54
N GLU A 394 118.00 -97.18 27.23
CA GLU A 394 119.32 -96.91 26.67
C GLU A 394 120.46 -97.43 27.57
N LYS A 395 120.36 -97.15 28.87
CA LYS A 395 121.36 -97.55 29.88
C LYS A 395 121.40 -99.06 30.12
N GLU A 396 120.28 -99.75 29.90
CA GLU A 396 120.26 -101.22 30.01
C GLU A 396 120.83 -101.88 28.75
N ARG A 397 120.59 -101.30 27.57
CA ARG A 397 121.21 -101.74 26.30
C ARG A 397 122.74 -101.65 26.36
N GLU A 398 123.32 -100.57 26.89
CA GLU A 398 124.78 -100.45 27.07
C GLU A 398 125.39 -101.53 27.96
N LYS A 399 124.73 -101.89 29.07
CA LYS A 399 125.20 -102.97 29.97
C LYS A 399 125.21 -104.32 29.26
N LEU A 400 124.16 -104.60 28.49
CA LEU A 400 123.98 -105.87 27.77
C LEU A 400 125.09 -106.07 26.73
N ILE A 401 125.39 -105.03 25.94
CA ILE A 401 126.46 -105.03 24.93
C ILE A 401 127.84 -105.27 25.56
N ASN A 402 128.12 -104.68 26.73
CA ASN A 402 129.39 -104.91 27.43
C ASN A 402 129.51 -106.35 27.98
N LEU A 403 128.40 -106.98 28.39
CA LEU A 403 128.40 -108.36 28.88
C LEU A 403 128.59 -109.38 27.75
N GLU A 404 128.02 -109.15 26.56
CA GLU A 404 128.23 -110.01 25.39
C GLU A 404 129.71 -110.02 24.96
N GLN A 405 130.37 -108.86 24.93
CA GLN A 405 131.78 -108.73 24.55
C GLN A 405 132.74 -109.45 25.50
N GLU A 406 132.39 -109.60 26.78
CA GLU A 406 133.22 -110.33 27.75
C GLU A 406 133.03 -111.85 27.63
N ILE A 407 131.79 -112.29 27.39
CA ILE A 407 131.44 -113.70 27.15
C ILE A 407 132.19 -114.25 25.92
N ASP A 408 132.32 -113.48 24.84
CA ASP A 408 132.96 -113.95 23.61
C ASP A 408 134.49 -114.06 23.70
N ARG A 409 135.16 -113.29 24.58
CA ARG A 409 136.60 -113.50 24.90
C ARG A 409 136.83 -114.87 25.54
N ILE A 410 136.00 -115.21 26.53
CA ILE A 410 136.11 -116.47 27.28
C ILE A 410 135.86 -117.69 26.37
N LYS A 411 134.93 -117.58 25.42
CA LYS A 411 134.70 -118.63 24.40
C LYS A 411 135.94 -118.88 23.53
N ALA A 412 136.66 -117.83 23.14
CA ALA A 412 137.84 -117.94 22.27
C ALA A 412 139.00 -118.68 22.95
N GLU A 413 139.30 -118.37 24.21
CA GLU A 413 140.36 -119.03 24.98
C GLU A 413 140.03 -120.51 25.26
N THR A 414 138.76 -120.83 25.52
CA THR A 414 138.30 -122.18 25.86
C THR A 414 138.52 -123.19 24.72
N LEU A 415 138.54 -122.76 23.45
CA LEU A 415 138.67 -123.65 22.30
C LEU A 415 140.12 -124.11 22.02
N ALA A 416 141.12 -123.49 22.65
CA ALA A 416 142.54 -123.73 22.35
C ALA A 416 143.20 -124.89 23.13
N PHE A 417 142.54 -125.48 24.14
CA PHE A 417 143.20 -126.34 25.16
C PHE A 417 142.79 -127.83 25.14
N LYS A 418 142.15 -128.34 24.08
CA LYS A 418 141.84 -129.77 23.87
C LYS A 418 142.12 -130.14 22.40
N ILE A 419 143.15 -130.89 22.00
CA ILE A 419 144.02 -131.90 22.66
C ILE A 419 143.25 -133.16 23.12
N SER A 420 143.64 -134.41 22.81
CA SER A 420 144.29 -134.97 21.60
C SER A 420 144.20 -136.52 21.63
N GLN A 421 143.74 -137.14 20.52
CA GLN A 421 143.70 -138.60 20.24
C GLN A 421 142.74 -139.50 21.07
N GLU A 422 142.43 -140.68 20.48
CA GLU A 422 141.61 -141.80 20.94
C GLU A 422 140.08 -141.57 21.13
N LYS A 423 139.16 -142.51 20.85
CA LYS A 423 139.17 -143.71 19.96
C LYS A 423 137.72 -144.16 19.64
N ASP A 424 137.59 -145.01 18.61
CA ASP A 424 136.53 -146.00 18.29
C ASP A 424 135.04 -145.82 18.71
N ILE A 425 134.18 -145.74 17.66
CA ILE A 425 133.00 -146.60 17.37
C ILE A 425 131.81 -146.70 18.39
N ARG A 426 130.61 -146.96 17.83
CA ARG A 426 129.37 -147.55 18.46
C ARG A 426 128.36 -146.46 18.93
N CYS A 427 127.20 -146.27 18.28
CA CYS A 427 125.95 -147.09 18.32
C CYS A 427 124.93 -146.47 19.30
N SER A 428 123.61 -146.36 19.05
CA SER A 428 122.77 -146.51 17.85
C SER A 428 121.36 -145.91 18.15
N CYS A 429 120.33 -146.19 17.32
CA CYS A 429 118.89 -146.38 17.65
C CYS A 429 118.20 -145.54 18.75
N SER A 430 116.95 -145.08 18.61
CA SER A 430 115.83 -145.44 17.70
C SER A 430 114.62 -144.50 17.98
N CYS A 431 113.45 -144.74 17.34
CA CYS A 431 112.07 -144.37 17.78
C CYS A 431 111.76 -142.97 18.35
N ALA A 432 110.70 -142.22 17.98
CA ALA A 432 109.60 -142.36 17.01
C ALA A 432 109.02 -140.93 16.77
N LYS A 433 107.97 -140.55 15.99
CA LYS A 433 106.78 -141.17 15.33
C LYS A 433 105.62 -141.64 16.24
N ILE A 434 104.38 -141.42 15.77
CA ILE A 434 103.08 -141.92 16.32
C ILE A 434 102.74 -141.31 17.70
N THR A 435 101.54 -140.82 18.06
CA THR A 435 100.26 -140.43 17.39
C THR A 435 99.62 -139.30 18.28
N GLU A 436 98.34 -138.87 18.33
CA GLU A 436 97.01 -139.16 17.74
C GLU A 436 96.25 -137.79 17.69
N PHE A 437 95.31 -137.49 16.77
CA PHE A 437 93.84 -137.73 16.83
C PHE A 437 93.14 -137.01 18.01
N VAL A 438 91.99 -136.34 17.84
CA VAL A 438 90.69 -136.87 17.35
C VAL A 438 89.89 -135.80 16.55
N ARG A 439 89.33 -136.20 15.39
CA ARG A 439 87.98 -135.94 14.77
C ARG A 439 87.16 -134.68 15.19
N LYS A 440 86.23 -134.08 14.41
CA LYS A 440 85.54 -134.26 13.10
C LYS A 440 84.63 -133.00 12.93
N GLU A 441 83.98 -132.63 11.82
CA GLU A 441 83.92 -133.02 10.39
C GLU A 441 83.48 -131.76 9.59
N GLU A 442 83.50 -131.78 8.26
CA GLU A 442 83.18 -130.60 7.42
C GLU A 442 81.67 -130.51 7.08
N GLU A 443 81.10 -129.29 7.05
CA GLU A 443 79.79 -128.99 6.42
C GLU A 443 79.91 -127.81 5.44
N SER A 444 79.04 -127.79 4.42
CA SER A 444 79.12 -126.86 3.27
C SER A 444 78.95 -125.37 3.65
N PRO A 445 79.72 -124.43 3.05
CA PRO A 445 79.70 -123.01 3.39
C PRO A 445 78.37 -122.27 3.16
N GLU A 446 77.41 -122.85 2.44
CA GLU A 446 76.09 -122.23 2.22
C GLU A 446 75.17 -122.37 3.43
N ILE A 447 75.28 -123.46 4.21
CA ILE A 447 74.58 -123.61 5.49
C ILE A 447 75.03 -122.55 6.49
N ARG A 448 76.31 -122.14 6.43
CA ARG A 448 76.88 -121.13 7.31
C ARG A 448 76.26 -119.75 7.10
N ARG A 449 76.06 -119.31 5.85
CA ARG A 449 75.44 -118.00 5.56
C ARG A 449 74.01 -117.92 6.06
N LEU A 450 73.22 -118.97 5.84
CA LEU A 450 71.82 -119.04 6.30
C LEU A 450 71.70 -119.04 7.84
N ARG A 451 72.75 -119.45 8.57
CA ARG A 451 72.82 -119.29 10.03
C ARG A 451 73.23 -117.88 10.44
N GLU A 452 74.27 -117.32 9.84
CA GLU A 452 74.70 -115.93 10.09
C GLU A 452 73.57 -114.91 9.79
N GLU A 453 72.66 -115.23 8.87
CA GLU A 453 71.46 -114.44 8.57
C GLU A 453 70.33 -114.61 9.61
N ILE A 454 70.07 -115.83 10.11
CA ILE A 454 69.14 -116.07 11.24
C ILE A 454 69.65 -115.39 12.52
N ASP A 455 70.93 -115.55 12.85
CA ASP A 455 71.55 -114.96 14.05
C ASP A 455 71.49 -113.42 14.02
N SER A 456 71.57 -112.81 12.83
CA SER A 456 71.41 -111.37 12.62
C SER A 456 69.96 -110.90 12.78
N LEU A 457 68.98 -111.68 12.28
CA LEU A 457 67.55 -111.38 12.43
C LEU A 457 67.10 -111.49 13.89
N ILE A 458 67.46 -112.57 14.60
CA ILE A 458 67.18 -112.74 16.04
C ILE A 458 67.95 -111.69 16.86
N GLY A 459 69.23 -111.45 16.53
CA GLY A 459 70.07 -110.43 17.17
C GLY A 459 69.56 -108.99 17.03
N SER A 460 68.61 -108.72 16.13
CA SER A 460 67.94 -107.41 16.02
C SER A 460 66.90 -107.15 17.12
N GLY A 461 66.43 -108.18 17.82
CA GLY A 461 65.35 -108.07 18.82
C GLY A 461 63.97 -107.75 18.23
N MET A 462 63.77 -107.96 16.92
CA MET A 462 62.51 -107.69 16.20
C MET A 462 61.81 -108.95 15.66
N TYR A 463 62.41 -110.14 15.81
CA TYR A 463 61.87 -111.43 15.39
C TYR A 463 62.20 -112.50 16.44
N ASP A 464 61.23 -113.34 16.80
CA ASP A 464 61.39 -114.46 17.74
C ASP A 464 61.52 -115.81 17.00
N GLU A 465 61.94 -116.88 17.68
CA GLU A 465 62.19 -118.20 17.05
C GLU A 465 60.97 -118.82 16.32
N ASP A 466 59.75 -118.40 16.69
CA ASP A 466 58.50 -118.85 16.09
C ASP A 466 58.06 -118.05 14.83
N ASP A 467 58.78 -116.99 14.43
CA ASP A 467 58.38 -116.15 13.30
C ASP A 467 58.44 -116.91 11.95
N PRO A 468 57.45 -116.76 11.04
CA PRO A 468 57.39 -117.55 9.80
C PRO A 468 58.62 -117.41 8.88
N ILE A 469 59.32 -116.28 8.94
CA ILE A 469 60.56 -116.05 8.18
C ILE A 469 61.70 -116.93 8.72
N ILE A 470 61.85 -117.04 10.04
CA ILE A 470 62.88 -117.88 10.67
C ILE A 470 62.54 -119.36 10.47
N GLN A 471 61.27 -119.75 10.56
CA GLN A 471 60.84 -121.12 10.28
C GLN A 471 61.09 -121.54 8.81
N GLU A 472 60.88 -120.66 7.83
CA GLU A 472 61.16 -120.96 6.41
C GLU A 472 62.66 -121.04 6.11
N LEU A 473 63.49 -120.17 6.69
CA LEU A 473 64.96 -120.29 6.62
C LEU A 473 65.44 -121.61 7.25
N GLY A 474 64.89 -121.97 8.41
CA GLY A 474 65.12 -123.27 9.05
C GLY A 474 64.70 -124.46 8.17
N ARG A 475 63.60 -124.32 7.40
CA ARG A 475 63.14 -125.32 6.44
C ARG A 475 64.09 -125.47 5.24
N GLN A 476 64.70 -124.38 4.77
CA GLN A 476 65.69 -124.40 3.70
C GLN A 476 67.01 -125.06 4.14
N ILE A 477 67.51 -124.75 5.33
CA ILE A 477 68.65 -125.47 5.94
C ILE A 477 68.36 -126.99 6.04
N LYS A 478 67.10 -127.36 6.33
CA LYS A 478 66.68 -128.77 6.41
C LYS A 478 66.65 -129.46 5.05
N MET A 479 66.31 -128.76 3.97
CA MET A 479 66.37 -129.29 2.59
C MET A 479 67.80 -129.52 2.11
N ILE A 480 68.73 -128.61 2.43
CA ILE A 480 70.16 -128.71 2.04
C ILE A 480 70.85 -129.91 2.70
N ARG A 481 70.36 -130.39 3.86
CA ARG A 481 70.86 -131.60 4.55
C ARG A 481 70.23 -132.93 4.08
N THR A 482 69.54 -132.95 2.94
CA THR A 482 68.87 -134.16 2.40
C THR A 482 69.31 -134.55 0.97
N VAL A 483 70.49 -134.10 0.55
CA VAL A 483 71.16 -134.46 -0.72
C VAL A 483 72.61 -134.87 -0.42
#